data_AF-A0A9E1UT53-F1
#
_entry.id   AF-A0A9E1UT53-F1
#
_cell.length_a   1.000
_cell.length_b   1.000
_cell.length_c   1.000
_cell.angle_alpha   90.00
_cell.angle_beta   90.00
_cell.angle_gamma   90.00
#
_symmetry.space_group_name_H-M   'P 1'
#
loop_
_entity.id
_entity.type
_entity.pdbx_description
1 polymer ?
#
loop_
_entity_poly.entity_id
_entity_poly.type
_entity_poly.pdbx_seq_one_letter_code
_entity_poly.pdbx_strand_id
1 'polypeptide(L)'
;MLRLQGLVDSDNARGAAGQRQEIARRITNAVADALPVAKLDVRPHVTLRHTTRVFDLPKRWITEDDLAEAKREQATYLARYEALQDRPLTDVERSRCFGRQRWYGGVVTRHAVQETEPVLPMEAHILRVGDVVFATNQFELYLDYGIRMKARSKAVQTFVVQLAGPGTYLPSARSVAGGSYGSLPASNHVGAEGGDLLVEETLRAIRELFPEKESMADSPFQITTIGTGAVRVNPRRGGPCHLVEANGQRILVDCGRAAVHHLGQAGIPPESIDAVCLTHLHFDHVCDLPLLALLGWNNGRETGLRIIGPTGTGRFLHHAIEETYADDIASRLAHGKDPAGLRWSTTEIQADGLCHQAGPLAVSCAHTPHAGLRNLNFRFDLDGRSVVITSDTNLTPELVELCRSADLLVCECSGTQEFLASVPWGSWHMNPNTVAQLAREAGVGRVLLAHLVVEDWSADPDISEKMAAAVRQSFAGPVAISTDGGQQKVC
;
A
#
# COMPACT_ATOMS: atom_id res chain seq x y z
N MET A 1 -8.14 -34.70 27.70
CA MET A 1 -6.96 -34.03 27.11
C MET A 1 -6.01 -33.49 28.18
N LEU A 2 -6.43 -32.53 29.03
CA LEU A 2 -5.56 -31.93 30.08
C LEU A 2 -5.02 -32.94 31.13
N ARG A 3 -5.85 -33.89 31.57
CA ARG A 3 -5.45 -34.97 32.49
C ARG A 3 -4.43 -35.95 31.86
N LEU A 4 -4.52 -36.16 30.54
CA LEU A 4 -3.60 -37.02 29.78
C LEU A 4 -2.24 -36.32 29.53
N GLN A 5 -2.19 -35.00 29.72
CA GLN A 5 -0.99 -34.18 29.53
C GLN A 5 -0.28 -33.87 30.86
N GLY A 6 -0.68 -34.50 31.97
CA GLY A 6 -0.04 -34.30 33.29
C GLY A 6 -0.31 -32.94 33.94
N LEU A 7 -1.27 -32.17 33.42
CA LEU A 7 -1.60 -30.83 33.92
C LEU A 7 -2.63 -30.84 35.06
N VAL A 8 -3.05 -32.03 35.52
CA VAL A 8 -4.02 -32.25 36.61
C VAL A 8 -3.73 -33.57 37.33
N ASP A 9 -3.48 -33.54 38.65
CA ASP A 9 -3.45 -34.73 39.51
C ASP A 9 -4.85 -35.14 39.99
N SER A 10 -5.01 -36.41 40.36
CA SER A 10 -6.31 -37.07 40.57
C SER A 10 -7.21 -36.43 41.63
N ASP A 11 -6.67 -35.68 42.60
CA ASP A 11 -7.39 -35.39 43.84
C ASP A 11 -7.43 -33.92 44.29
N ASN A 12 -7.12 -32.92 43.45
CA ASN A 12 -7.37 -31.54 43.89
C ASN A 12 -7.70 -30.54 42.78
N ALA A 13 -8.54 -29.59 43.18
CA ALA A 13 -9.14 -28.50 42.41
C ALA A 13 -8.17 -27.79 41.46
N ARG A 14 -8.71 -27.21 40.38
CA ARG A 14 -8.03 -26.28 39.45
C ARG A 14 -7.08 -25.33 40.19
N GLY A 15 -5.81 -25.67 40.29
CA GLY A 15 -4.79 -24.76 40.78
C GLY A 15 -4.53 -23.70 39.72
N ALA A 16 -4.51 -22.42 40.10
CA ALA A 16 -4.21 -21.30 39.19
C ALA A 16 -2.91 -21.50 38.38
N ALA A 17 -1.97 -22.34 38.87
CA ALA A 17 -0.76 -22.73 38.17
C ALA A 17 -1.02 -23.57 36.90
N GLY A 18 -1.89 -24.58 36.94
CA GLY A 18 -2.19 -25.44 35.78
C GLY A 18 -2.96 -24.69 34.68
N GLN A 19 -3.82 -23.74 35.06
CA GLN A 19 -4.50 -22.87 34.09
C GLN A 19 -3.52 -21.90 33.40
N ARG A 20 -2.59 -21.30 34.15
CA ARG A 20 -1.55 -20.43 33.56
C ARG A 20 -0.64 -21.21 32.62
N GLN A 21 -0.26 -22.44 32.98
CA GLN A 21 0.54 -23.30 32.11
C GLN A 21 -0.18 -23.64 30.81
N GLU A 22 -1.47 -23.96 30.86
CA GLU A 22 -2.25 -24.23 29.65
C GLU A 22 -2.42 -22.97 28.77
N ILE A 23 -2.64 -21.80 29.36
CA ILE A 23 -2.68 -20.53 28.62
C ILE A 23 -1.32 -20.26 27.95
N ALA A 24 -0.23 -20.38 28.70
CA ALA A 24 1.12 -20.20 28.17
C ALA A 24 1.40 -21.16 27.02
N ARG A 25 1.06 -22.44 27.16
CA ARG A 25 1.21 -23.45 26.10
C ARG A 25 0.43 -23.07 24.84
N ARG A 26 -0.82 -22.60 24.97
CA ARG A 26 -1.63 -22.17 23.82
C ARG A 26 -1.03 -20.96 23.11
N ILE A 27 -0.55 -19.97 23.86
CA ILE A 27 0.13 -18.80 23.30
C ILE A 27 1.40 -19.22 22.56
N THR A 28 2.24 -20.05 23.20
CA THR A 28 3.47 -20.56 22.60
C THR A 28 3.20 -21.32 21.32
N ASN A 29 2.22 -22.23 21.31
CA ASN A 29 1.86 -22.97 20.11
C ASN A 29 1.37 -22.04 19.00
N ALA A 30 0.49 -21.08 19.30
CA ALA A 30 0.00 -20.14 18.30
C ALA A 30 1.14 -19.31 17.66
N VAL A 31 2.11 -18.88 18.47
CA VAL A 31 3.30 -18.16 17.96
C VAL A 31 4.20 -19.10 17.14
N ALA A 32 4.45 -20.32 17.63
CA ALA A 32 5.29 -21.30 16.95
C ALA A 32 4.71 -21.73 15.60
N ASP A 33 3.39 -21.84 15.50
CA ASP A 33 2.67 -22.20 14.27
C ASP A 33 2.72 -21.04 13.24
N ALA A 34 2.58 -19.79 13.69
CA ALA A 34 2.55 -18.63 12.80
C ALA A 34 3.95 -18.15 12.34
N LEU A 35 4.98 -18.32 13.19
CA LEU A 35 6.32 -17.77 12.96
C LEU A 35 6.99 -18.21 11.65
N PRO A 36 6.93 -19.50 11.22
CA PRO A 36 7.56 -19.92 9.96
C PRO A 36 7.01 -19.19 8.74
N VAL A 37 5.70 -18.94 8.69
CA VAL A 37 5.05 -18.20 7.60
C VAL A 37 5.35 -16.71 7.70
N ALA A 38 5.27 -16.13 8.90
CA ALA A 38 5.59 -14.71 9.12
C ALA A 38 7.03 -14.35 8.72
N LYS A 39 7.99 -15.27 8.90
CA LYS A 39 9.38 -15.09 8.46
C LYS A 39 9.56 -14.95 6.94
N LEU A 40 8.58 -15.40 6.15
CA LEU A 40 8.61 -15.27 4.69
C LEU A 40 8.14 -13.89 4.20
N ASP A 41 7.43 -13.12 5.03
CA ASP A 41 6.93 -11.75 4.73
C ASP A 41 7.64 -10.69 5.58
N VAL A 42 8.97 -10.81 5.72
CA VAL A 42 9.76 -9.75 6.34
C VAL A 42 9.90 -8.60 5.37
N ARG A 43 9.30 -7.46 5.72
CA ARG A 43 9.37 -6.23 4.92
C ARG A 43 10.47 -5.31 5.47
N PRO A 44 11.61 -5.15 4.78
CA PRO A 44 12.72 -4.30 5.26
C PRO A 44 12.41 -2.80 5.17
N HIS A 45 11.38 -2.44 4.39
CA HIS A 45 10.94 -1.07 4.20
C HIS A 45 9.43 -1.02 4.43
N VAL A 46 9.01 -0.28 5.46
CA VAL A 46 7.59 -0.07 5.80
C VAL A 46 7.33 1.42 5.99
N THR A 47 6.15 1.87 5.56
CA THR A 47 5.72 3.26 5.73
C THR A 47 5.66 3.60 7.22
N LEU A 48 6.48 4.54 7.66
CA LEU A 48 6.44 5.10 9.00
C LEU A 48 5.89 6.51 8.94
N ARG A 49 4.74 6.76 9.57
CA ARG A 49 4.15 8.11 9.67
C ARG A 49 3.68 8.37 11.08
N HIS A 50 3.91 9.57 11.59
CA HIS A 50 3.47 9.98 12.91
C HIS A 50 2.83 11.35 12.81
N THR A 51 1.68 11.51 13.46
CA THR A 51 1.07 12.82 13.69
C THR A 51 0.69 12.96 15.14
N THR A 52 0.78 14.18 15.65
CA THR A 52 0.30 14.58 16.96
C THR A 52 -0.89 15.51 16.77
N ARG A 53 -1.96 15.27 17.51
CA ARG A 53 -3.19 16.07 17.49
C ARG A 53 -3.60 16.42 18.91
N VAL A 54 -4.21 17.58 19.09
CA VAL A 54 -4.90 17.92 20.33
C VAL A 54 -6.40 17.77 20.06
N PHE A 55 -7.05 16.90 20.80
CA PHE A 55 -8.49 16.71 20.75
C PHE A 55 -9.13 17.49 21.89
N ASP A 56 -9.95 18.48 21.53
CA ASP A 56 -10.72 19.28 22.48
C ASP A 56 -12.00 18.53 22.85
N LEU A 57 -11.92 17.74 23.93
CA LEU A 57 -13.03 16.88 24.35
C LEU A 57 -13.94 17.64 25.32
N PRO A 58 -15.28 17.60 25.14
CA PRO A 58 -16.19 18.21 26.09
C PRO A 58 -16.07 17.52 27.46
N LYS A 59 -15.82 18.31 28.52
CA LYS A 59 -15.86 17.80 29.88
C LYS A 59 -17.26 17.29 30.18
N ARG A 60 -17.36 16.30 31.08
CA ARG A 60 -18.66 15.82 31.54
C ARG A 60 -19.38 16.97 32.26
N TRP A 61 -20.57 17.29 31.78
CA TRP A 61 -21.46 18.21 32.49
C TRP A 61 -21.91 17.62 33.82
N ILE A 62 -21.77 18.39 34.91
CA ILE A 62 -22.22 18.03 36.25
C ILE A 62 -23.59 18.67 36.47
N THR A 63 -24.61 17.84 36.67
CA THR A 63 -25.96 18.31 36.98
C THR A 63 -26.06 18.78 38.43
N GLU A 64 -27.14 19.50 38.76
CA GLU A 64 -27.42 19.88 40.16
C GLU A 64 -27.63 18.66 41.06
N ASP A 65 -28.20 17.57 40.52
CA ASP A 65 -28.36 16.32 41.25
C ASP A 65 -27.00 15.65 41.54
N ASP A 66 -26.11 15.61 40.54
CA ASP A 66 -24.74 15.12 40.70
C ASP A 66 -23.98 15.94 41.76
N LEU A 67 -24.15 17.27 41.74
CA LEU A 67 -23.54 18.19 42.71
C LEU A 67 -24.07 17.95 44.12
N ALA A 68 -25.40 17.83 44.26
CA ALA A 68 -26.04 17.59 45.54
C ALA A 68 -25.58 16.25 46.14
N GLU A 69 -25.54 15.19 45.32
CA GLU A 69 -25.01 13.89 45.74
C GLU A 69 -23.53 13.97 46.15
N ALA A 70 -22.70 14.59 45.33
CA ALA A 70 -21.27 14.73 45.63
C ALA A 70 -21.03 15.51 46.93
N LYS A 71 -21.76 16.60 47.19
CA LYS A 71 -21.65 17.36 48.45
C LYS A 71 -22.03 16.52 49.67
N ARG A 72 -23.11 15.73 49.59
CA ARG A 72 -23.54 14.84 50.69
C ARG A 72 -22.50 13.76 50.98
N GLU A 73 -22.03 13.08 49.94
CA GLU A 73 -21.03 12.02 50.08
C GLU A 73 -19.70 12.59 50.58
N GLN A 74 -19.25 13.72 50.03
CA GLN A 74 -18.04 14.40 50.50
C GLN A 74 -18.12 14.73 51.99
N ALA A 75 -19.21 15.35 52.45
CA ALA A 75 -19.41 15.68 53.86
C ALA A 75 -19.39 14.43 54.75
N THR A 76 -20.01 13.34 54.28
CA THR A 76 -20.04 12.06 54.99
C THR A 76 -18.64 11.48 55.17
N TYR A 77 -17.84 11.43 54.10
CA TYR A 77 -16.47 10.91 54.19
C TYR A 77 -15.51 11.86 54.91
N LEU A 78 -15.73 13.18 54.83
CA LEU A 78 -14.94 14.16 55.56
C LEU A 78 -15.14 14.02 57.07
N ALA A 79 -16.39 13.95 57.54
CA ALA A 79 -16.69 13.75 58.96
C ALA A 79 -16.09 12.43 59.49
N ARG A 80 -16.15 11.35 58.69
CA ARG A 80 -15.50 10.08 59.04
C ARG A 80 -13.98 10.18 59.06
N TYR A 81 -13.38 10.90 58.11
CA TYR A 81 -11.94 11.12 58.09
C TYR A 81 -11.46 11.91 59.32
N GLU A 82 -12.21 12.94 59.72
CA GLU A 82 -11.94 13.76 60.91
C GLU A 82 -12.04 12.94 62.20
N ALA A 83 -13.04 12.07 62.32
CA ALA A 83 -13.18 11.15 63.44
C ALA A 83 -12.05 10.09 63.55
N LEU A 84 -11.23 9.94 62.51
CA LEU A 84 -10.12 8.98 62.44
C LEU A 84 -8.74 9.66 62.51
N GLN A 85 -8.66 10.96 62.88
CA GLN A 85 -7.40 11.72 62.87
C GLN A 85 -6.29 11.15 63.77
N ASP A 86 -6.67 10.48 64.86
CA ASP A 86 -5.73 9.86 65.80
C ASP A 86 -5.13 8.53 65.30
N ARG A 87 -5.67 7.95 64.22
CA ARG A 87 -5.14 6.71 63.62
C ARG A 87 -3.98 7.00 62.69
N PRO A 88 -3.00 6.11 62.47
CA PRO A 88 -1.92 6.36 61.51
C PRO A 88 -2.48 6.53 60.08
N LEU A 89 -1.76 7.24 59.20
CA LEU A 89 -2.16 7.42 57.80
C LEU A 89 -2.24 6.09 57.04
N THR A 90 -1.51 5.06 57.48
CA THR A 90 -1.56 3.70 56.92
C THR A 90 -2.82 2.93 57.32
N ASP A 91 -3.67 3.47 58.20
CA ASP A 91 -4.98 2.88 58.49
C ASP A 91 -5.85 2.87 57.22
N VAL A 92 -6.38 1.70 56.88
CA VAL A 92 -7.12 1.47 55.64
C VAL A 92 -8.35 2.35 55.55
N GLU A 93 -9.10 2.50 56.64
CA GLU A 93 -10.34 3.27 56.64
C GLU A 93 -10.07 4.78 56.64
N ARG A 94 -9.04 5.24 57.36
CA ARG A 94 -8.57 6.63 57.31
C ARG A 94 -8.15 7.00 55.88
N SER A 95 -7.33 6.15 55.25
CA SER A 95 -6.89 6.33 53.86
C SER A 95 -8.06 6.33 52.87
N ARG A 96 -9.01 5.40 53.03
CA ARG A 96 -10.21 5.32 52.20
C ARG A 96 -11.07 6.59 52.31
N CYS A 97 -11.34 7.06 53.54
CA CYS A 97 -12.14 8.26 53.76
C CYS A 97 -11.46 9.50 53.17
N PHE A 98 -10.14 9.62 53.34
CA PHE A 98 -9.35 10.66 52.70
C PHE A 98 -9.49 10.66 51.17
N GLY A 99 -9.35 9.49 50.55
CA GLY A 99 -9.51 9.35 49.10
C GLY A 99 -10.93 9.71 48.63
N ARG A 100 -11.95 9.17 49.31
CA ARG A 100 -13.36 9.37 48.93
C ARG A 100 -13.81 10.82 49.07
N GLN A 101 -13.44 11.53 50.15
CA GLN A 101 -13.82 12.93 50.29
C GLN A 101 -13.20 13.81 49.18
N ARG A 102 -11.94 13.57 48.81
CA ARG A 102 -11.30 14.31 47.70
C ARG A 102 -11.94 13.98 46.36
N TRP A 103 -12.30 12.71 46.16
CA TRP A 103 -12.90 12.23 44.94
C TRP A 103 -14.25 12.88 44.65
N TYR A 104 -15.13 12.96 45.65
CA TYR A 104 -16.39 13.73 45.53
C TYR A 104 -16.16 15.24 45.52
N GLY A 105 -15.18 15.76 46.27
CA GLY A 105 -14.79 17.17 46.22
C GLY A 105 -14.31 17.63 44.83
N GLY A 106 -13.74 16.72 44.04
CA GLY A 106 -13.39 16.97 42.64
C GLY A 106 -14.61 17.19 41.74
N VAL A 107 -15.78 16.63 42.06
CA VAL A 107 -17.03 16.94 41.35
C VAL A 107 -17.48 18.36 41.65
N VAL A 108 -17.46 18.76 42.93
CA VAL A 108 -17.83 20.12 43.37
C VAL A 108 -16.93 21.17 42.72
N THR A 109 -15.62 20.91 42.68
CA THR A 109 -14.64 21.80 42.07
C THR A 109 -14.89 21.96 40.57
N ARG A 110 -15.21 20.87 39.86
CA ARG A 110 -15.49 20.92 38.42
C ARG A 110 -16.80 21.62 38.11
N HIS A 111 -17.87 21.41 38.89
CA HIS A 111 -19.13 22.14 38.70
C HIS A 111 -18.93 23.65 38.79
N ALA A 112 -18.11 24.12 39.74
CA ALA A 112 -17.83 25.55 39.92
C ALA A 112 -17.17 26.23 38.69
N VAL A 113 -16.47 25.47 37.84
CA VAL A 113 -15.75 26.01 36.67
C VAL A 113 -16.32 25.53 35.33
N GLN A 114 -17.34 24.67 35.31
CA GLN A 114 -17.77 23.97 34.09
C GLN A 114 -18.31 24.89 32.99
N GLU A 115 -18.82 26.07 33.35
CA GLU A 115 -19.27 27.08 32.38
C GLU A 115 -18.09 27.84 31.72
N THR A 116 -17.00 28.04 32.46
CA THR A 116 -15.83 28.81 31.99
C THR A 116 -14.74 27.94 31.39
N GLU A 117 -14.70 26.66 31.77
CA GLU A 117 -13.74 25.67 31.28
C GLU A 117 -14.44 24.39 30.78
N PRO A 118 -15.28 24.43 29.74
CA PRO A 118 -16.11 23.30 29.32
C PRO A 118 -15.34 22.18 28.58
N VAL A 119 -14.08 22.41 28.24
CA VAL A 119 -13.28 21.54 27.36
C VAL A 119 -12.04 21.01 28.07
N LEU A 120 -11.70 19.75 27.81
CA LEU A 120 -10.45 19.10 28.20
C LEU A 120 -9.61 18.84 26.94
N PRO A 121 -8.53 19.60 26.71
CA PRO A 121 -7.59 19.30 25.63
C PRO A 121 -6.84 18.00 25.95
N MET A 122 -6.78 17.09 24.97
CA MET A 122 -6.03 15.84 25.07
C MET A 122 -5.07 15.72 23.89
N GLU A 123 -3.78 15.62 24.16
CA GLU A 123 -2.80 15.24 23.14
C GLU A 123 -2.93 13.75 22.79
N ALA A 124 -3.03 13.45 21.50
CA ALA A 124 -3.06 12.12 20.92
C ALA A 124 -1.93 11.95 19.91
N HIS A 125 -1.24 10.81 19.98
CA HIS A 125 -0.26 10.39 19.00
C HIS A 125 -0.86 9.28 18.14
N ILE A 126 -0.83 9.47 16.83
CA ILE A 126 -1.23 8.46 15.86
C ILE A 126 0.00 8.07 15.05
N LEU A 127 0.45 6.84 15.21
CA LEU A 127 1.63 6.28 14.57
C LEU A 127 1.21 5.16 13.62
N ARG A 128 1.53 5.28 12.34
CA ARG A 128 1.40 4.23 11.33
C ARG A 128 2.74 3.55 11.10
N VAL A 129 2.73 2.22 11.09
CA VAL A 129 3.85 1.35 10.71
C VAL A 129 3.32 0.33 9.70
N GLY A 130 3.58 0.57 8.41
CA GLY A 130 3.00 -0.22 7.32
C GLY A 130 1.47 -0.22 7.38
N ASP A 131 0.88 -1.39 7.57
CA ASP A 131 -0.58 -1.58 7.64
C ASP A 131 -1.13 -1.56 9.07
N VAL A 132 -0.29 -1.20 10.05
CA VAL A 132 -0.59 -1.17 11.48
C VAL A 132 -0.63 0.26 11.99
N VAL A 133 -1.51 0.54 12.95
CA VAL A 133 -1.58 1.83 13.65
C VAL A 133 -1.56 1.66 15.16
N PHE A 134 -0.91 2.60 15.84
CA PHE A 134 -1.01 2.85 17.28
C PHE A 134 -1.67 4.22 17.49
N ALA A 135 -2.74 4.27 18.28
CA ALA A 135 -3.45 5.48 18.64
C ALA A 135 -3.49 5.63 20.16
N THR A 136 -2.84 6.67 20.69
CA THR A 136 -2.82 6.91 22.14
C THR A 136 -4.04 7.69 22.60
N ASN A 137 -4.49 7.41 23.83
CA ASN A 137 -5.43 8.24 24.56
C ASN A 137 -5.14 8.16 26.06
N GLN A 138 -5.47 9.22 26.79
CA GLN A 138 -5.17 9.30 28.22
C GLN A 138 -6.16 8.53 29.11
N PHE A 139 -7.23 7.96 28.56
CA PHE A 139 -8.32 7.38 29.35
C PHE A 139 -8.27 5.86 29.40
N GLU A 140 -8.95 5.30 30.40
CA GLU A 140 -9.38 3.90 30.41
C GLU A 140 -10.74 3.81 29.71
N LEU A 141 -10.76 3.23 28.52
CA LEU A 141 -11.91 3.16 27.64
C LEU A 141 -12.74 1.91 27.95
N TYR A 142 -14.06 2.07 27.90
CA TYR A 142 -14.95 0.94 27.77
C TYR A 142 -14.77 0.28 26.39
N LEU A 143 -15.03 -1.04 26.34
CA LEU A 143 -14.70 -1.88 25.19
C LEU A 143 -15.29 -1.39 23.86
N ASP A 144 -16.45 -0.77 23.90
CA ASP A 144 -17.18 -0.32 22.71
C ASP A 144 -16.42 0.76 21.94
N TYR A 145 -15.75 1.71 22.61
CA TYR A 145 -14.93 2.72 21.95
C TYR A 145 -13.77 2.09 21.18
N GLY A 146 -13.01 1.21 21.84
CA GLY A 146 -11.88 0.51 21.22
C GLY A 146 -12.34 -0.38 20.06
N ILE A 147 -13.50 -1.03 20.16
CA ILE A 147 -14.08 -1.83 19.08
C ILE A 147 -14.46 -0.93 17.89
N ARG A 148 -15.11 0.21 18.13
CA ARG A 148 -15.50 1.15 17.06
C ARG A 148 -14.28 1.72 16.33
N MET A 149 -13.22 2.08 17.05
CA MET A 149 -11.97 2.54 16.45
C MET A 149 -11.34 1.44 15.59
N LYS A 150 -11.21 0.21 16.13
CA LYS A 150 -10.63 -0.91 15.39
C LYS A 150 -11.44 -1.30 14.15
N ALA A 151 -12.76 -1.42 14.29
CA ALA A 151 -13.63 -1.89 13.21
C ALA A 151 -13.77 -0.89 12.05
N ARG A 152 -13.52 0.40 12.30
CA ARG A 152 -13.65 1.47 11.31
C ARG A 152 -12.30 2.06 10.87
N SER A 153 -11.20 1.50 11.37
CA SER A 153 -9.85 1.91 10.98
C SER A 153 -9.53 1.45 9.56
N LYS A 154 -8.76 2.25 8.81
CA LYS A 154 -8.18 1.81 7.53
C LYS A 154 -7.02 0.83 7.72
N ALA A 155 -6.41 0.79 8.90
CA ALA A 155 -5.30 -0.11 9.20
C ALA A 155 -5.81 -1.53 9.42
N VAL A 156 -5.06 -2.52 8.93
CA VAL A 156 -5.34 -3.96 9.15
C VAL A 156 -5.36 -4.27 10.64
N GLN A 157 -4.45 -3.67 11.40
CA GLN A 157 -4.41 -3.79 12.86
C GLN A 157 -4.31 -2.41 13.50
N THR A 158 -5.20 -2.15 14.46
CA THR A 158 -5.18 -0.90 15.25
C THR A 158 -4.99 -1.23 16.72
N PHE A 159 -3.95 -0.66 17.31
CA PHE A 159 -3.66 -0.71 18.74
C PHE A 159 -4.16 0.59 19.38
N VAL A 160 -5.17 0.47 20.23
CA VAL A 160 -5.65 1.57 21.05
C VAL A 160 -4.87 1.55 22.36
N VAL A 161 -3.91 2.46 22.48
CA VAL A 161 -3.03 2.58 23.64
C VAL A 161 -3.71 3.49 24.66
N GLN A 162 -4.21 2.88 25.72
CA GLN A 162 -4.99 3.53 26.77
C GLN A 162 -4.09 3.97 27.93
N LEU A 163 -4.60 4.86 28.77
CA LEU A 163 -3.88 5.39 29.94
C LEU A 163 -2.51 5.98 29.59
N ALA A 164 -2.37 6.52 28.38
CA ALA A 164 -1.21 7.27 27.92
C ALA A 164 -1.34 8.74 28.34
N GLY A 165 -1.49 8.99 29.64
CA GLY A 165 -1.69 10.33 30.20
C GLY A 165 -2.38 10.30 31.58
N PRO A 166 -2.78 11.47 32.11
CA PRO A 166 -3.33 11.60 33.46
C PRO A 166 -4.82 11.26 33.57
N GLY A 167 -5.45 10.78 32.49
CA GLY A 167 -6.87 10.51 32.44
C GLY A 167 -7.30 9.30 33.26
N THR A 168 -8.61 9.16 33.42
CA THR A 168 -9.27 8.10 34.18
C THR A 168 -10.27 7.37 33.26
N TYR A 169 -11.29 6.72 33.82
CA TYR A 169 -12.37 6.11 33.04
C TYR A 169 -13.05 7.12 32.10
N LEU A 170 -13.34 6.67 30.87
CA LEU A 170 -14.19 7.36 29.92
C LEU A 170 -15.45 6.53 29.65
N PRO A 171 -16.59 6.88 30.25
CA PRO A 171 -17.76 6.02 30.25
C PRO A 171 -18.54 6.12 28.94
N SER A 172 -18.96 4.98 28.39
CA SER A 172 -19.97 4.96 27.32
C SER A 172 -21.36 5.28 27.85
N ALA A 173 -22.25 5.76 26.99
CA ALA A 173 -23.64 6.07 27.37
C ALA A 173 -24.34 4.87 28.04
N ARG A 174 -24.05 3.66 27.55
CA ARG A 174 -24.54 2.40 28.13
C ARG A 174 -24.02 2.15 29.54
N SER A 175 -22.73 2.44 29.79
CA SER A 175 -22.15 2.31 31.14
C SER A 175 -22.71 3.33 32.11
N VAL A 176 -23.01 4.56 31.64
CA VAL A 176 -23.69 5.60 32.44
C VAL A 176 -25.09 5.13 32.83
N ALA A 177 -25.88 4.65 31.87
CA ALA A 177 -27.21 4.10 32.15
C ALA A 177 -27.17 2.88 33.10
N GLY A 178 -26.09 2.09 33.06
CA GLY A 178 -25.89 0.94 33.93
C GLY A 178 -25.35 1.25 35.33
N GLY A 179 -24.97 2.50 35.64
CA GLY A 179 -24.58 2.93 36.99
C GLY A 179 -23.31 2.29 37.58
N SER A 180 -22.39 1.78 36.74
CA SER A 180 -21.13 1.21 37.22
C SER A 180 -20.23 2.23 37.93
N TYR A 181 -19.33 1.79 38.81
CA TYR A 181 -18.39 2.70 39.50
C TYR A 181 -17.60 3.60 38.52
N GLY A 182 -17.12 3.05 37.39
CA GLY A 182 -16.37 3.82 36.37
C GLY A 182 -17.19 4.88 35.62
N SER A 183 -18.52 4.87 35.76
CA SER A 183 -19.43 5.81 35.09
C SER A 183 -20.02 6.89 35.99
N LEU A 184 -19.72 6.86 37.29
CA LEU A 184 -20.07 7.93 38.24
C LEU A 184 -19.37 9.24 37.88
N PRO A 185 -19.99 10.43 38.06
CA PRO A 185 -19.36 11.70 37.73
C PRO A 185 -17.97 11.88 38.36
N ALA A 186 -17.74 11.41 39.59
CA ALA A 186 -16.44 11.48 40.25
C ALA A 186 -15.33 10.68 39.56
N SER A 187 -15.67 9.65 38.78
CA SER A 187 -14.73 8.75 38.10
C SER A 187 -14.22 9.26 36.75
N ASN A 188 -14.89 10.26 36.17
CA ASN A 188 -14.70 10.64 34.76
C ASN A 188 -14.71 12.16 34.58
N HIS A 189 -13.71 12.63 33.85
CA HIS A 189 -13.56 14.05 33.48
C HIS A 189 -14.32 14.40 32.21
N VAL A 190 -14.51 13.41 31.33
CA VAL A 190 -15.17 13.52 30.02
C VAL A 190 -16.35 12.56 30.01
N GLY A 191 -17.47 13.00 29.45
CA GLY A 191 -18.70 12.22 29.35
C GLY A 191 -18.73 11.31 28.13
N ALA A 192 -19.86 10.59 27.94
CA ALA A 192 -20.04 9.70 26.81
C ALA A 192 -19.92 10.41 25.45
N GLU A 193 -20.43 11.63 25.36
CA GLU A 193 -20.33 12.49 24.16
C GLU A 193 -18.88 12.79 23.78
N GLY A 194 -18.03 13.10 24.77
CA GLY A 194 -16.60 13.29 24.51
C GLY A 194 -15.88 11.99 24.16
N GLY A 195 -16.36 10.84 24.64
CA GLY A 195 -15.89 9.53 24.18
C GLY A 195 -16.29 9.23 22.72
N ASP A 196 -17.48 9.64 22.29
CA ASP A 196 -17.88 9.55 20.89
C ASP A 196 -16.99 10.44 20.00
N LEU A 197 -16.74 11.69 20.42
CA LEU A 197 -15.85 12.59 19.72
C LEU A 197 -14.42 12.03 19.65
N LEU A 198 -13.90 11.46 20.74
CA LEU A 198 -12.59 10.80 20.76
C LEU A 198 -12.48 9.71 19.70
N VAL A 199 -13.51 8.88 19.51
CA VAL A 199 -13.55 7.86 18.46
C VAL A 199 -13.46 8.51 17.07
N GLU A 200 -14.28 9.52 16.79
CA GLU A 200 -14.33 10.14 15.46
C GLU A 200 -13.04 10.90 15.13
N GLU A 201 -12.47 11.64 16.08
CA GLU A 201 -11.20 12.35 15.91
C GLU A 201 -10.04 11.38 15.72
N THR A 202 -10.00 10.30 16.49
CA THR A 202 -9.00 9.24 16.32
C THR A 202 -9.10 8.64 14.92
N LEU A 203 -10.30 8.27 14.47
CA LEU A 203 -10.51 7.71 13.13
C LEU A 203 -10.17 8.69 12.01
N ARG A 204 -10.44 9.99 12.21
CA ARG A 204 -10.06 11.04 11.25
C ARG A 204 -8.54 11.13 11.14
N ALA A 205 -7.85 11.23 12.26
CA ALA A 205 -6.39 11.29 12.29
C ALA A 205 -5.76 10.02 11.72
N ILE A 206 -6.37 8.85 11.91
CA ILE A 206 -5.94 7.60 11.25
C ILE A 206 -6.09 7.71 9.72
N ARG A 207 -7.25 8.15 9.21
CA ARG A 207 -7.49 8.26 7.76
C ARG A 207 -6.46 9.14 7.06
N GLU A 208 -6.02 10.22 7.70
CA GLU A 208 -4.98 11.11 7.18
C GLU A 208 -3.63 10.40 6.96
N LEU A 209 -3.33 9.34 7.73
CA LEU A 209 -2.13 8.53 7.55
C LEU A 209 -2.25 7.47 6.43
N PHE A 210 -3.46 7.24 5.91
CA PHE A 210 -3.77 6.30 4.82
C PHE A 210 -4.44 7.04 3.64
N PRO A 211 -3.70 7.91 2.94
CA PRO A 211 -4.23 8.58 1.76
C PRO A 211 -4.57 7.55 0.66
N GLU A 212 -5.64 7.81 -0.11
CA GLU A 212 -6.13 6.90 -1.17
C GLU A 212 -5.12 6.72 -2.31
N LYS A 213 -4.20 7.67 -2.44
CA LYS A 213 -2.92 7.50 -3.14
C LYS A 213 -1.82 7.75 -2.11
N GLU A 214 -1.02 6.74 -1.78
CA GLU A 214 0.26 7.04 -1.13
C GLU A 214 1.00 8.04 -2.01
N SER A 215 1.56 9.09 -1.40
CA SER A 215 2.33 10.11 -2.11
C SER A 215 3.45 9.41 -2.88
N MET A 216 3.24 9.22 -4.18
CA MET A 216 4.21 8.68 -5.11
C MET A 216 5.30 9.74 -5.44
N ALA A 217 5.29 10.92 -4.83
CA ALA A 217 6.35 11.92 -4.97
C ALA A 217 7.71 11.41 -4.46
N ASP A 218 7.70 10.47 -3.49
CA ASP A 218 8.90 9.78 -3.01
C ASP A 218 9.04 8.36 -3.60
N SER A 219 8.25 8.01 -4.63
CA SER A 219 8.36 6.68 -5.25
C SER A 219 9.73 6.54 -5.89
N PRO A 220 10.49 5.48 -5.57
CA PRO A 220 11.79 5.26 -6.18
C PRO A 220 11.63 5.19 -7.70
N PHE A 221 12.53 5.82 -8.46
CA PHE A 221 12.59 5.59 -9.90
C PHE A 221 12.93 4.13 -10.13
N GLN A 222 11.95 3.33 -10.54
CA GLN A 222 12.08 1.90 -10.68
C GLN A 222 11.29 1.37 -11.87
N ILE A 223 11.71 0.20 -12.33
CA ILE A 223 11.00 -0.57 -13.34
C ILE A 223 10.65 -1.96 -12.79
N THR A 224 9.41 -2.38 -13.01
CA THR A 224 8.94 -3.74 -12.78
C THR A 224 8.63 -4.40 -14.11
N THR A 225 9.26 -5.53 -14.40
CA THR A 225 8.97 -6.31 -15.61
C THR A 225 7.73 -7.17 -15.39
N ILE A 226 6.56 -6.62 -15.72
CA ILE A 226 5.25 -7.27 -15.54
C ILE A 226 5.13 -8.52 -16.43
N GLY A 227 5.64 -8.45 -17.65
CA GLY A 227 5.72 -9.57 -18.57
C GLY A 227 6.94 -9.45 -19.49
N THR A 228 7.60 -10.59 -19.74
CA THR A 228 8.95 -10.64 -20.34
C THR A 228 9.08 -11.63 -21.49
N GLY A 229 8.00 -12.35 -21.80
CA GLY A 229 7.92 -13.28 -22.93
C GLY A 229 7.62 -12.55 -24.24
N ALA A 230 7.10 -13.29 -25.21
CA ALA A 230 6.84 -12.80 -26.56
C ALA A 230 5.55 -13.40 -27.13
N VAL A 231 5.51 -13.57 -28.46
CA VAL A 231 4.35 -14.02 -29.24
C VAL A 231 3.75 -15.37 -28.82
N ARG A 232 4.56 -16.34 -28.34
CA ARG A 232 4.08 -17.68 -28.01
C ARG A 232 3.62 -17.77 -26.56
N VAL A 233 2.73 -18.73 -26.30
CA VAL A 233 2.28 -19.02 -24.94
C VAL A 233 3.39 -19.75 -24.19
N ASN A 234 3.97 -19.06 -23.22
CA ASN A 234 4.90 -19.61 -22.25
C ASN A 234 4.20 -19.68 -20.89
N PRO A 235 4.20 -20.83 -20.19
CA PRO A 235 3.58 -20.93 -18.86
C PRO A 235 4.37 -20.17 -17.77
N ARG A 236 5.61 -19.76 -18.06
CA ARG A 236 6.48 -19.04 -17.13
C ARG A 236 6.59 -17.54 -17.42
N ARG A 237 6.05 -17.08 -18.56
CA ARG A 237 6.16 -15.69 -19.01
C ARG A 237 4.86 -15.17 -19.64
N GLY A 238 4.42 -13.99 -19.22
CA GLY A 238 3.44 -13.14 -19.88
C GLY A 238 4.02 -12.49 -21.13
N GLY A 239 3.17 -11.82 -21.92
CA GLY A 239 3.61 -11.00 -23.04
C GLY A 239 4.31 -9.72 -22.57
N PRO A 240 4.97 -8.99 -23.48
CA PRO A 240 5.72 -7.78 -23.15
C PRO A 240 4.88 -6.75 -22.38
N CYS A 241 5.33 -6.41 -21.17
CA CYS A 241 4.76 -5.35 -20.36
C CYS A 241 5.75 -4.92 -19.28
N HIS A 242 6.06 -3.63 -19.23
CA HIS A 242 6.99 -3.07 -18.25
C HIS A 242 6.37 -1.88 -17.54
N LEU A 243 6.32 -1.91 -16.22
CA LEU A 243 5.84 -0.80 -15.42
C LEU A 243 7.01 0.08 -14.98
N VAL A 244 6.99 1.35 -15.36
CA VAL A 244 7.87 2.38 -14.83
C VAL A 244 7.13 3.15 -13.73
N GLU A 245 7.70 3.17 -12.54
CA GLU A 245 7.24 4.01 -11.42
C GLU A 245 8.26 5.11 -11.19
N ALA A 246 7.86 6.36 -11.41
CA ALA A 246 8.75 7.52 -11.35
C ALA A 246 7.97 8.81 -11.12
N ASN A 247 8.45 9.69 -10.23
CA ASN A 247 7.86 11.00 -9.93
C ASN A 247 6.32 10.99 -9.85
N GLY A 248 5.76 10.15 -8.99
CA GLY A 248 4.31 10.17 -8.85
C GLY A 248 3.53 9.29 -9.83
N GLN A 249 4.16 8.81 -10.91
CA GLN A 249 3.49 8.20 -12.06
C GLN A 249 3.72 6.69 -12.13
N ARG A 250 2.69 5.97 -12.59
CA ARG A 250 2.74 4.58 -13.04
C ARG A 250 2.50 4.52 -14.54
N ILE A 251 3.56 4.31 -15.31
CA ILE A 251 3.52 4.27 -16.78
C ILE A 251 3.84 2.85 -17.25
N LEU A 252 2.90 2.21 -17.94
CA LEU A 252 3.18 0.95 -18.62
C LEU A 252 3.85 1.21 -19.96
N VAL A 253 4.84 0.40 -20.32
CA VAL A 253 5.29 0.21 -21.70
C VAL A 253 4.78 -1.14 -22.16
N ASP A 254 3.90 -1.11 -23.15
CA ASP A 254 3.09 -2.22 -23.64
C ASP A 254 2.14 -2.82 -22.59
N CYS A 255 1.18 -3.62 -23.08
CA CYS A 255 0.16 -4.30 -22.28
C CYS A 255 -0.16 -5.66 -22.92
N GLY A 256 0.88 -6.50 -23.00
CA GLY A 256 0.81 -7.83 -23.57
C GLY A 256 0.05 -8.86 -22.73
N ARG A 257 0.02 -10.10 -23.23
CA ARG A 257 -0.72 -11.22 -22.62
C ARG A 257 -0.47 -11.32 -21.11
N ALA A 258 -1.54 -11.39 -20.32
CA ALA A 258 -1.52 -11.54 -18.86
C ALA A 258 -0.94 -10.35 -18.08
N ALA A 259 -0.71 -9.20 -18.71
CA ALA A 259 -0.26 -7.98 -18.03
C ALA A 259 -1.16 -7.61 -16.85
N VAL A 260 -2.49 -7.61 -17.02
CA VAL A 260 -3.44 -7.25 -15.96
C VAL A 260 -3.43 -8.28 -14.83
N HIS A 261 -3.24 -9.56 -15.16
CA HIS A 261 -3.11 -10.61 -14.15
C HIS A 261 -1.84 -10.44 -13.32
N HIS A 262 -0.70 -10.18 -13.97
CA HIS A 262 0.59 -9.98 -13.31
C HIS A 262 0.66 -8.67 -12.52
N LEU A 263 -0.02 -7.60 -12.97
CA LEU A 263 -0.24 -6.40 -12.16
C LEU A 263 -0.94 -6.75 -10.84
N GLY A 264 -2.01 -7.56 -10.90
CA GLY A 264 -2.71 -8.06 -9.72
C GLY A 264 -1.81 -8.88 -8.78
N GLN A 265 -0.98 -9.78 -9.34
CA GLN A 265 0.00 -10.55 -8.56
C GLN A 265 1.05 -9.66 -7.87
N ALA A 266 1.45 -8.57 -8.53
CA ALA A 266 2.37 -7.59 -7.99
C ALA A 266 1.69 -6.57 -7.04
N GLY A 267 0.39 -6.73 -6.77
CA GLY A 267 -0.37 -5.83 -5.88
C GLY A 267 -0.60 -4.43 -6.47
N ILE A 268 -0.53 -4.27 -7.80
CA ILE A 268 -0.71 -3.00 -8.50
C ILE A 268 -2.13 -2.95 -9.08
N PRO A 269 -3.01 -2.06 -8.57
CA PRO A 269 -4.37 -1.97 -9.08
C PRO A 269 -4.40 -1.40 -10.51
N PRO A 270 -5.17 -1.99 -11.45
CA PRO A 270 -5.29 -1.49 -12.82
C PRO A 270 -5.69 -0.02 -12.92
N GLU A 271 -6.61 0.44 -12.07
CA GLU A 271 -7.08 1.82 -11.98
C GLU A 271 -6.01 2.83 -11.56
N SER A 272 -4.87 2.35 -11.03
CA SER A 272 -3.76 3.19 -10.60
C SER A 272 -2.73 3.47 -11.70
N ILE A 273 -2.87 2.87 -12.89
CA ILE A 273 -2.01 3.14 -14.04
C ILE A 273 -2.37 4.52 -14.64
N ASP A 274 -1.40 5.43 -14.70
CA ASP A 274 -1.62 6.80 -15.19
C ASP A 274 -1.53 6.90 -16.72
N ALA A 275 -0.62 6.15 -17.33
CA ALA A 275 -0.42 6.14 -18.77
C ALA A 275 0.06 4.78 -19.30
N VAL A 276 -0.17 4.55 -20.59
CA VAL A 276 0.37 3.42 -21.34
C VAL A 276 1.11 3.95 -22.57
N CYS A 277 2.37 3.57 -22.73
CA CYS A 277 3.20 3.80 -23.90
C CYS A 277 3.23 2.51 -24.73
N LEU A 278 2.70 2.54 -25.96
CA LEU A 278 2.69 1.40 -26.87
C LEU A 278 3.88 1.51 -27.81
N THR A 279 4.71 0.47 -27.84
CA THR A 279 5.86 0.40 -28.76
C THR A 279 5.37 0.23 -30.19
N HIS A 280 4.51 -0.76 -30.42
CA HIS A 280 3.86 -1.05 -31.70
C HIS A 280 2.56 -1.82 -31.50
N LEU A 281 1.83 -2.08 -32.59
CA LEU A 281 0.50 -2.70 -32.56
C LEU A 281 0.51 -4.19 -32.95
N HIS A 282 1.55 -4.94 -32.57
CA HIS A 282 1.45 -6.40 -32.56
C HIS A 282 0.61 -6.87 -31.38
N PHE A 283 -0.15 -7.95 -31.58
CA PHE A 283 -1.14 -8.41 -30.60
C PHE A 283 -0.49 -8.83 -29.27
N ASP A 284 0.71 -9.38 -29.27
CA ASP A 284 1.40 -9.81 -28.07
C ASP A 284 1.86 -8.66 -27.19
N HIS A 285 1.91 -7.43 -27.72
CA HIS A 285 2.20 -6.19 -26.99
C HIS A 285 0.94 -5.44 -26.52
N VAL A 286 -0.25 -5.72 -27.10
CA VAL A 286 -1.45 -4.89 -26.84
C VAL A 286 -2.70 -5.68 -26.45
N CYS A 287 -2.67 -7.02 -26.49
CA CYS A 287 -3.89 -7.84 -26.35
C CYS A 287 -4.58 -7.70 -24.99
N ASP A 288 -3.90 -7.26 -23.94
CA ASP A 288 -4.47 -7.09 -22.60
C ASP A 288 -4.86 -5.62 -22.31
N LEU A 289 -4.60 -4.69 -23.24
CA LEU A 289 -4.96 -3.28 -23.11
C LEU A 289 -6.48 -3.06 -22.97
N PRO A 290 -7.36 -3.75 -23.72
CA PRO A 290 -8.80 -3.64 -23.52
C PRO A 290 -9.22 -4.03 -22.10
N LEU A 291 -8.64 -5.11 -21.56
CA LEU A 291 -8.93 -5.57 -20.20
C LEU A 291 -8.46 -4.54 -19.17
N LEU A 292 -7.26 -3.96 -19.35
CA LEU A 292 -6.73 -2.92 -18.47
C LEU A 292 -7.67 -1.69 -18.41
N ALA A 293 -8.16 -1.25 -19.58
CA ALA A 293 -9.05 -0.10 -19.68
C ALA A 293 -10.40 -0.38 -19.00
N LEU A 294 -11.06 -1.49 -19.36
CA LEU A 294 -12.38 -1.86 -18.84
C LEU A 294 -12.34 -2.17 -17.34
N LEU A 295 -11.31 -2.89 -16.86
CA LEU A 295 -11.17 -3.23 -15.45
C LEU A 295 -10.84 -2.00 -14.61
N GLY A 296 -9.96 -1.12 -15.09
CA GLY A 296 -9.69 0.16 -14.42
C GLY A 296 -10.94 1.01 -14.30
N TRP A 297 -11.74 1.10 -15.38
CA TRP A 297 -13.04 1.77 -15.33
C TRP A 297 -13.99 1.11 -14.33
N ASN A 298 -14.09 -0.22 -14.35
CA ASN A 298 -14.90 -0.98 -13.40
C ASN A 298 -14.49 -0.69 -11.95
N ASN A 299 -13.20 -0.57 -11.67
CA ASN A 299 -12.66 -0.35 -10.33
C ASN A 299 -12.71 1.12 -9.86
N GLY A 300 -13.23 2.04 -10.68
CA GLY A 300 -13.47 3.42 -10.27
C GLY A 300 -12.33 4.38 -10.60
N ARG A 301 -11.54 4.10 -11.65
CA ARG A 301 -10.65 5.11 -12.25
C ARG A 301 -11.44 6.39 -12.51
N GLU A 302 -11.03 7.49 -11.88
CA GLU A 302 -11.78 8.76 -11.96
C GLU A 302 -11.49 9.55 -13.24
N THR A 303 -10.26 9.43 -13.75
CA THR A 303 -9.80 10.11 -14.97
C THR A 303 -9.51 9.11 -16.08
N GLY A 304 -9.79 9.47 -17.31
CA GLY A 304 -9.50 8.62 -18.46
C GLY A 304 -8.02 8.22 -18.57
N LEU A 305 -7.75 7.10 -19.25
CA LEU A 305 -6.40 6.54 -19.41
C LEU A 305 -5.63 7.32 -20.49
N ARG A 306 -4.40 7.75 -20.20
CA ARG A 306 -3.52 8.33 -21.23
C ARG A 306 -2.83 7.23 -22.01
N ILE A 307 -2.89 7.30 -23.33
CA ILE A 307 -2.26 6.30 -24.21
C ILE A 307 -1.38 7.03 -25.22
N ILE A 308 -0.10 6.71 -25.22
CA ILE A 308 0.92 7.28 -26.11
C ILE A 308 1.37 6.12 -27.00
N GLY A 309 1.38 6.29 -28.32
CA GLY A 309 1.71 5.18 -29.20
C GLY A 309 1.93 5.61 -30.64
N PRO A 310 2.18 4.65 -31.55
CA PRO A 310 2.35 4.96 -32.96
C PRO A 310 1.04 5.47 -33.58
N THR A 311 1.17 6.07 -34.77
CA THR A 311 0.01 6.38 -35.62
C THR A 311 -0.89 5.16 -35.82
N GLY A 312 -2.19 5.32 -35.61
CA GLY A 312 -3.18 4.24 -35.66
C GLY A 312 -3.62 3.70 -34.29
N THR A 313 -3.00 4.15 -33.19
CA THR A 313 -3.40 3.79 -31.82
C THR A 313 -4.86 4.15 -31.53
N GLY A 314 -5.32 5.33 -31.92
CA GLY A 314 -6.72 5.75 -31.70
C GLY A 314 -7.71 4.85 -32.44
N ARG A 315 -7.39 4.48 -33.68
CA ARG A 315 -8.18 3.53 -34.46
C ARG A 315 -8.21 2.15 -33.81
N PHE A 316 -7.07 1.67 -33.30
CA PHE A 316 -7.01 0.41 -32.56
C PHE A 316 -7.91 0.43 -31.32
N LEU A 317 -7.83 1.47 -30.49
CA LEU A 317 -8.64 1.61 -29.27
C LEU A 317 -10.14 1.64 -29.55
N HIS A 318 -10.54 2.38 -30.59
CA HIS A 318 -11.94 2.43 -31.03
C HIS A 318 -12.48 1.02 -31.35
N HIS A 319 -11.77 0.27 -32.18
CA HIS A 319 -12.23 -1.07 -32.57
C HIS A 319 -12.08 -2.10 -31.44
N ALA A 320 -10.94 -2.12 -30.75
CA ALA A 320 -10.62 -3.12 -29.73
C ALA A 320 -11.38 -2.94 -28.42
N ILE A 321 -11.89 -1.73 -28.14
CA ILE A 321 -12.57 -1.41 -26.88
C ILE A 321 -13.99 -0.93 -27.14
N GLU A 322 -14.18 0.23 -27.79
CA GLU A 322 -15.51 0.84 -27.94
C GLU A 322 -16.46 -0.04 -28.74
N GLU A 323 -16.03 -0.50 -29.91
CA GLU A 323 -16.85 -1.30 -30.81
C GLU A 323 -16.99 -2.74 -30.31
N THR A 324 -15.87 -3.37 -29.89
CA THR A 324 -15.87 -4.77 -29.44
C THR A 324 -16.70 -4.98 -28.17
N TYR A 325 -16.73 -4.02 -27.24
CA TYR A 325 -17.43 -4.14 -25.96
C TYR A 325 -18.63 -3.20 -25.83
N ALA A 326 -19.21 -2.75 -26.95
CA ALA A 326 -20.29 -1.78 -26.98
C ALA A 326 -21.49 -2.19 -26.08
N ASP A 327 -21.88 -3.46 -26.09
CA ASP A 327 -23.00 -3.96 -25.28
C ASP A 327 -22.71 -3.93 -23.77
N ASP A 328 -21.50 -4.30 -23.34
CA ASP A 328 -21.10 -4.25 -21.93
C ASP A 328 -20.99 -2.80 -21.45
N ILE A 329 -20.39 -1.93 -22.28
CA ILE A 329 -20.28 -0.49 -22.01
C ILE A 329 -21.69 0.12 -21.87
N ALA A 330 -22.59 -0.13 -22.83
CA ALA A 330 -23.96 0.38 -22.81
C ALA A 330 -24.73 -0.12 -21.58
N SER A 331 -24.58 -1.41 -21.24
CA SER A 331 -25.16 -2.00 -20.04
C SER A 331 -24.70 -1.26 -18.77
N ARG A 332 -23.39 -1.06 -18.59
CA ARG A 332 -22.83 -0.38 -17.40
C ARG A 332 -23.27 1.08 -17.29
N LEU A 333 -23.29 1.80 -18.40
CA LEU A 333 -23.77 3.19 -18.45
C LEU A 333 -25.25 3.26 -18.06
N ALA A 334 -26.08 2.35 -18.55
CA ALA A 334 -27.50 2.27 -18.17
C ALA A 334 -27.71 1.98 -16.67
N HIS A 335 -26.73 1.36 -16.01
CA HIS A 335 -26.71 1.10 -14.57
C HIS A 335 -25.96 2.16 -13.75
N GLY A 336 -25.78 3.37 -14.30
CA GLY A 336 -25.27 4.53 -13.57
C GLY A 336 -23.75 4.60 -13.42
N LYS A 337 -22.99 3.80 -14.19
CA LYS A 337 -21.53 3.91 -14.22
C LYS A 337 -21.11 5.21 -14.91
N ASP A 338 -20.20 5.96 -14.31
CA ASP A 338 -19.68 7.21 -14.88
C ASP A 338 -18.76 6.91 -16.09
N PRO A 339 -19.02 7.42 -17.31
CA PRO A 339 -18.15 7.21 -18.47
C PRO A 339 -16.76 7.83 -18.35
N ALA A 340 -16.52 8.76 -17.41
CA ALA A 340 -15.24 9.47 -17.28
C ALA A 340 -14.03 8.53 -17.17
N GLY A 341 -14.16 7.43 -16.42
CA GLY A 341 -13.11 6.44 -16.22
C GLY A 341 -12.83 5.52 -17.41
N LEU A 342 -13.74 5.46 -18.40
CA LEU A 342 -13.56 4.68 -19.64
C LEU A 342 -12.86 5.50 -20.73
N ARG A 343 -12.94 6.84 -20.66
CA ARG A 343 -12.34 7.72 -21.68
C ARG A 343 -10.83 7.49 -21.76
N TRP A 344 -10.25 7.81 -22.91
CA TRP A 344 -8.80 7.91 -23.07
C TRP A 344 -8.40 9.17 -23.81
N SER A 345 -7.17 9.61 -23.57
CA SER A 345 -6.50 10.58 -24.41
C SER A 345 -5.38 9.89 -25.18
N THR A 346 -5.43 9.96 -26.50
CA THR A 346 -4.41 9.35 -27.36
C THR A 346 -3.41 10.39 -27.85
N THR A 347 -2.11 10.09 -27.72
CA THR A 347 -1.02 10.83 -28.36
C THR A 347 -0.36 9.93 -29.39
N GLU A 348 -0.64 10.18 -30.67
CA GLU A 348 -0.04 9.43 -31.78
C GLU A 348 1.27 10.09 -32.23
N ILE A 349 2.38 9.40 -32.01
CA ILE A 349 3.72 9.92 -32.31
C ILE A 349 3.95 9.98 -33.81
N GLN A 350 4.43 11.16 -34.26
CA GLN A 350 4.78 11.45 -35.65
C GLN A 350 6.29 11.65 -35.85
N ALA A 351 7.02 12.03 -34.79
CA ALA A 351 8.44 12.35 -34.83
C ALA A 351 9.11 11.96 -33.51
N ASP A 352 10.42 11.73 -33.57
CA ASP A 352 11.26 11.39 -32.42
C ASP A 352 11.40 12.56 -31.44
N GLY A 353 11.70 12.26 -30.19
CA GLY A 353 11.93 13.23 -29.12
C GLY A 353 10.92 13.12 -27.97
N LEU A 354 10.73 14.22 -27.24
CA LEU A 354 9.87 14.28 -26.06
C LEU A 354 8.41 14.01 -26.42
N CYS A 355 7.82 12.98 -25.83
CA CYS A 355 6.43 12.57 -26.07
C CYS A 355 5.53 12.73 -24.85
N HIS A 356 6.10 12.79 -23.64
CA HIS A 356 5.34 13.05 -22.41
C HIS A 356 6.21 13.72 -21.34
N GLN A 357 5.60 14.62 -20.55
CA GLN A 357 6.24 15.31 -19.44
C GLN A 357 5.28 15.32 -18.24
N ALA A 358 5.77 14.85 -17.09
CA ALA A 358 5.06 14.89 -15.82
C ALA A 358 5.99 15.42 -14.73
N GLY A 359 5.94 16.73 -14.44
CA GLY A 359 6.90 17.38 -13.55
C GLY A 359 8.34 17.19 -14.06
N PRO A 360 9.31 16.77 -13.23
CA PRO A 360 10.68 16.46 -13.67
C PRO A 360 10.83 15.18 -14.50
N LEU A 361 9.82 14.29 -14.56
CA LEU A 361 9.87 13.09 -15.40
C LEU A 361 9.63 13.46 -16.87
N ALA A 362 10.64 13.21 -17.70
CA ALA A 362 10.56 13.34 -19.16
C ALA A 362 10.50 11.94 -19.80
N VAL A 363 9.61 11.76 -20.77
CA VAL A 363 9.52 10.55 -21.59
C VAL A 363 9.76 10.93 -23.04
N SER A 364 10.76 10.33 -23.65
CA SER A 364 11.10 10.52 -25.06
C SER A 364 10.96 9.21 -25.82
N CYS A 365 10.80 9.28 -27.14
CA CYS A 365 10.77 8.11 -28.00
C CYS A 365 11.58 8.27 -29.29
N ALA A 366 11.93 7.14 -29.89
CA ALA A 366 12.53 7.08 -31.21
C ALA A 366 11.92 5.97 -32.05
N HIS A 367 11.70 6.24 -33.33
CA HIS A 367 11.24 5.26 -34.29
C HIS A 367 12.37 4.32 -34.72
N THR A 368 12.04 3.04 -34.87
CA THR A 368 12.96 2.04 -35.41
C THR A 368 12.21 1.06 -36.32
N PRO A 369 12.88 0.29 -37.19
CA PRO A 369 12.21 -0.68 -38.04
C PRO A 369 11.80 -1.93 -37.23
N HIS A 370 10.59 -2.43 -37.51
CA HIS A 370 10.13 -3.76 -37.10
C HIS A 370 9.02 -4.25 -38.03
N ALA A 371 9.26 -5.30 -38.81
CA ALA A 371 8.26 -5.96 -39.67
C ALA A 371 7.36 -5.05 -40.55
N GLY A 372 7.83 -3.85 -40.92
CA GLY A 372 7.04 -2.85 -41.66
C GLY A 372 5.97 -2.12 -40.83
N LEU A 373 5.94 -2.33 -39.51
CA LEU A 373 5.07 -1.63 -38.57
C LEU A 373 5.64 -0.27 -38.16
N ARG A 374 4.76 0.59 -37.67
CA ARG A 374 5.14 1.78 -36.90
C ARG A 374 5.56 1.31 -35.51
N ASN A 375 6.78 1.65 -35.13
CA ASN A 375 7.43 1.06 -33.97
C ASN A 375 8.23 2.13 -33.22
N LEU A 376 8.17 2.10 -31.90
CA LEU A 376 8.68 3.12 -31.00
C LEU A 376 9.43 2.47 -29.84
N ASN A 377 10.55 3.08 -29.46
CA ASN A 377 11.30 2.77 -28.25
C ASN A 377 11.13 3.93 -27.28
N PHE A 378 11.16 3.68 -25.97
CA PHE A 378 10.90 4.71 -24.97
C PHE A 378 12.08 4.90 -24.03
N ARG A 379 12.39 6.17 -23.75
CA ARG A 379 13.35 6.61 -22.75
C ARG A 379 12.62 7.41 -21.67
N PHE A 380 12.95 7.13 -20.41
CA PHE A 380 12.46 7.85 -19.25
C PHE A 380 13.65 8.49 -18.55
N ASP A 381 13.59 9.80 -18.31
CA ASP A 381 14.60 10.57 -17.59
C ASP A 381 13.98 11.23 -16.36
N LEU A 382 14.64 11.09 -15.21
CA LEU A 382 14.25 11.72 -13.95
C LEU A 382 15.50 11.98 -13.10
N ASP A 383 15.70 13.22 -12.68
CA ASP A 383 16.77 13.65 -11.76
C ASP A 383 18.18 13.15 -12.15
N GLY A 384 18.49 13.20 -13.45
CA GLY A 384 19.78 12.77 -14.00
C GLY A 384 19.94 11.26 -14.13
N ARG A 385 18.89 10.49 -13.84
CA ARG A 385 18.80 9.04 -14.05
C ARG A 385 17.93 8.72 -15.24
N SER A 386 18.15 7.56 -15.85
CA SER A 386 17.47 7.18 -17.07
C SER A 386 17.32 5.67 -17.26
N VAL A 387 16.16 5.28 -17.80
CA VAL A 387 15.91 3.93 -18.30
C VAL A 387 15.41 3.99 -19.74
N VAL A 388 15.93 3.09 -20.58
CA VAL A 388 15.44 2.89 -21.95
C VAL A 388 14.85 1.51 -22.07
N ILE A 389 13.66 1.43 -22.67
CA ILE A 389 12.95 0.19 -22.97
C ILE A 389 12.86 0.12 -24.49
N THR A 390 13.51 -0.88 -25.07
CA THR A 390 13.41 -1.11 -26.51
C THR A 390 12.10 -1.80 -26.83
N SER A 391 11.58 -1.53 -28.03
CA SER A 391 10.64 -2.41 -28.69
C SER A 391 11.35 -3.64 -29.24
N ASP A 392 10.60 -4.47 -29.94
CA ASP A 392 11.14 -5.35 -30.96
C ASP A 392 11.78 -4.51 -32.06
N THR A 393 13.06 -4.72 -32.35
CA THR A 393 13.79 -3.96 -33.36
C THR A 393 15.18 -4.53 -33.66
N ASN A 394 15.98 -3.76 -34.41
CA ASN A 394 17.39 -4.02 -34.66
C ASN A 394 18.21 -2.74 -34.40
N LEU A 395 19.54 -2.87 -34.46
CA LEU A 395 20.45 -1.74 -34.23
C LEU A 395 20.25 -0.65 -35.30
N THR A 396 19.94 0.58 -34.86
CA THR A 396 19.91 1.77 -35.71
C THR A 396 20.60 2.96 -35.02
N PRO A 397 21.05 3.99 -35.78
CA PRO A 397 21.62 5.21 -35.20
C PRO A 397 20.68 5.92 -34.23
N GLU A 398 19.38 5.93 -34.53
CA GLU A 398 18.34 6.56 -33.70
C GLU A 398 18.19 5.83 -32.36
N LEU A 399 18.26 4.49 -32.37
CA LEU A 399 18.23 3.69 -31.15
C LEU A 399 19.49 3.90 -30.30
N VAL A 400 20.67 3.97 -30.93
CA VAL A 400 21.93 4.28 -30.23
C VAL A 400 21.84 5.65 -29.56
N GLU A 401 21.28 6.64 -30.24
CA GLU A 401 21.10 7.98 -29.69
C GLU A 401 20.11 7.99 -28.52
N LEU A 402 18.96 7.32 -28.67
CA LEU A 402 17.97 7.20 -27.59
C LEU A 402 18.59 6.53 -26.34
N CYS A 403 19.40 5.49 -26.54
CA CYS A 403 20.07 4.75 -25.48
C CYS A 403 21.24 5.49 -24.82
N ARG A 404 21.67 6.63 -25.35
CA ARG A 404 22.95 7.25 -24.98
C ARG A 404 23.04 7.52 -23.48
N SER A 405 24.07 6.95 -22.86
CA SER A 405 24.38 7.06 -21.42
C SER A 405 23.24 6.66 -20.48
N ALA A 406 22.33 5.78 -20.93
CA ALA A 406 21.25 5.30 -20.08
C ALA A 406 21.77 4.48 -18.88
N ASP A 407 21.25 4.69 -17.67
CA ASP A 407 21.67 3.89 -16.50
C ASP A 407 21.22 2.43 -16.63
N LEU A 408 20.04 2.22 -17.22
CA LEU A 408 19.48 0.90 -17.48
C LEU A 408 18.90 0.82 -18.90
N LEU A 409 19.31 -0.22 -19.64
CA LEU A 409 18.69 -0.60 -20.90
C LEU A 409 17.91 -1.91 -20.72
N VAL A 410 16.59 -1.86 -20.83
CA VAL A 410 15.73 -3.05 -20.98
C VAL A 410 15.63 -3.35 -22.46
N CYS A 411 16.36 -4.37 -22.90
CA CYS A 411 16.60 -4.64 -24.31
C CYS A 411 15.92 -5.94 -24.72
N GLU A 412 15.27 -5.93 -25.88
CA GLU A 412 14.86 -7.16 -26.54
C GLU A 412 16.09 -8.02 -26.85
N CYS A 413 15.95 -9.33 -26.68
CA CYS A 413 16.96 -10.31 -27.04
C CYS A 413 16.26 -11.61 -27.44
N SER A 414 15.61 -11.56 -28.60
CA SER A 414 14.69 -12.60 -29.06
C SER A 414 15.34 -13.98 -29.25
N GLY A 415 16.64 -14.06 -29.53
CA GLY A 415 17.31 -15.36 -29.56
C GLY A 415 18.77 -15.33 -29.95
N THR A 416 19.39 -16.51 -30.01
CA THR A 416 20.78 -16.63 -30.46
C THR A 416 20.91 -16.29 -31.95
N GLN A 417 22.12 -15.97 -32.38
CA GLN A 417 22.40 -15.66 -33.78
C GLN A 417 21.99 -16.81 -34.71
N GLU A 418 22.27 -18.06 -34.32
CA GLU A 418 21.93 -19.26 -35.09
C GLU A 418 20.42 -19.46 -35.17
N PHE A 419 19.71 -19.26 -34.06
CA PHE A 419 18.26 -19.39 -34.02
C PHE A 419 17.59 -18.34 -34.91
N LEU A 420 17.95 -17.06 -34.78
CA LEU A 420 17.37 -16.00 -35.60
C LEU A 420 17.71 -16.15 -37.09
N ALA A 421 18.90 -16.65 -37.44
CA ALA A 421 19.25 -16.96 -38.83
C ALA A 421 18.43 -18.12 -39.42
N SER A 422 17.82 -18.97 -38.58
CA SER A 422 17.03 -20.12 -39.02
C SER A 422 15.56 -19.82 -39.30
N VAL A 423 15.06 -18.63 -38.90
CA VAL A 423 13.66 -18.25 -39.00
C VAL A 423 13.46 -17.02 -39.89
N PRO A 424 12.37 -16.94 -40.68
CA PRO A 424 12.17 -15.87 -41.66
C PRO A 424 12.00 -14.48 -41.03
N TRP A 425 11.50 -14.43 -39.79
CA TRP A 425 11.28 -13.20 -39.02
C TRP A 425 12.51 -12.78 -38.20
N GLY A 426 13.58 -13.59 -38.15
CA GLY A 426 14.69 -13.35 -37.23
C GLY A 426 15.52 -12.10 -37.56
N SER A 427 15.46 -11.63 -38.81
CA SER A 427 16.10 -10.37 -39.22
C SER A 427 15.48 -9.12 -38.58
N TRP A 428 14.28 -9.23 -38.01
CA TRP A 428 13.56 -8.13 -37.36
C TRP A 428 13.96 -7.92 -35.89
N HIS A 429 14.76 -8.83 -35.32
CA HIS A 429 15.06 -8.87 -33.90
C HIS A 429 16.56 -8.87 -33.59
N MET A 430 16.89 -8.54 -32.33
CA MET A 430 18.26 -8.54 -31.84
C MET A 430 18.71 -9.90 -31.30
N ASN A 431 19.96 -10.25 -31.59
CA ASN A 431 20.70 -11.31 -30.93
C ASN A 431 21.68 -10.74 -29.88
N PRO A 432 22.33 -11.57 -29.04
CA PRO A 432 23.28 -11.10 -28.03
C PRO A 432 24.41 -10.20 -28.54
N ASN A 433 24.92 -10.44 -29.75
CA ASN A 433 25.99 -9.62 -30.33
C ASN A 433 25.47 -8.21 -30.67
N THR A 434 24.26 -8.11 -31.22
CA THR A 434 23.60 -6.83 -31.50
C THR A 434 23.31 -6.06 -30.21
N VAL A 435 22.82 -6.74 -29.15
CA VAL A 435 22.58 -6.13 -27.84
C VAL A 435 23.88 -5.58 -27.24
N ALA A 436 24.96 -6.36 -27.27
CA ALA A 436 26.26 -5.92 -26.75
C ALA A 436 26.84 -4.75 -27.55
N GLN A 437 26.63 -4.73 -28.87
CA GLN A 437 27.02 -3.62 -29.73
C GLN A 437 26.26 -2.34 -29.38
N LEU A 438 24.92 -2.40 -29.28
CA LEU A 438 24.07 -1.28 -28.87
C LEU A 438 24.52 -0.73 -27.50
N ALA A 439 24.67 -1.62 -26.51
CA ALA A 439 25.04 -1.25 -25.15
C ALA A 439 26.40 -0.53 -25.09
N ARG A 440 27.38 -0.98 -25.88
CA ARG A 440 28.69 -0.33 -25.99
C ARG A 440 28.64 1.01 -26.71
N GLU A 441 28.01 1.06 -27.88
CA GLU A 441 27.96 2.27 -28.71
C GLU A 441 27.21 3.39 -28.00
N ALA A 442 26.13 3.06 -27.29
CA ALA A 442 25.36 4.01 -26.49
C ALA A 442 26.00 4.29 -25.12
N GLY A 443 26.93 3.46 -24.64
CA GLY A 443 27.60 3.63 -23.35
C GLY A 443 26.64 3.50 -22.16
N VAL A 444 25.75 2.49 -22.20
CA VAL A 444 24.78 2.25 -21.12
C VAL A 444 25.43 1.67 -19.87
N GLY A 445 24.85 1.94 -18.69
CA GLY A 445 25.37 1.47 -17.41
C GLY A 445 25.21 -0.05 -17.22
N ARG A 446 24.03 -0.58 -17.55
CA ARG A 446 23.74 -2.02 -17.49
C ARG A 446 22.57 -2.41 -18.41
N VAL A 447 22.49 -3.71 -18.69
CA VAL A 447 21.50 -4.32 -19.58
C VAL A 447 20.61 -5.30 -18.80
N LEU A 448 19.31 -5.22 -19.03
CA LEU A 448 18.32 -6.22 -18.64
C LEU A 448 17.70 -6.82 -19.91
N LEU A 449 17.92 -8.11 -20.15
CA LEU A 449 17.37 -8.80 -21.32
C LEU A 449 15.88 -9.10 -21.11
N ALA A 450 15.06 -8.78 -22.11
CA ALA A 450 13.62 -9.04 -22.18
C ALA A 450 13.24 -9.59 -23.56
N HIS A 451 11.94 -9.85 -23.78
CA HIS A 451 11.40 -10.36 -25.04
C HIS A 451 12.12 -11.64 -25.52
N LEU A 452 12.19 -12.65 -24.65
CA LEU A 452 13.06 -13.82 -24.84
C LEU A 452 12.39 -14.91 -25.70
N VAL A 453 12.13 -14.62 -26.99
CA VAL A 453 11.39 -15.52 -27.91
C VAL A 453 11.95 -16.94 -27.91
N VAL A 454 13.27 -17.11 -27.87
CA VAL A 454 13.91 -18.43 -27.90
C VAL A 454 13.52 -19.33 -26.72
N GLU A 455 13.12 -18.78 -25.57
CA GLU A 455 12.60 -19.59 -24.45
C GLU A 455 11.29 -20.27 -24.77
N ASP A 456 10.53 -19.75 -25.75
CA ASP A 456 9.28 -20.35 -26.19
C ASP A 456 9.50 -21.54 -27.15
N TRP A 457 10.72 -21.70 -27.65
CA TRP A 457 11.10 -22.72 -28.63
C TRP A 457 12.09 -23.75 -28.06
N SER A 458 12.97 -23.31 -27.17
CA SER A 458 14.06 -24.12 -26.65
C SER A 458 13.61 -24.95 -25.45
N ALA A 459 14.00 -26.23 -25.44
CA ALA A 459 13.88 -27.08 -24.26
C ALA A 459 15.06 -26.87 -23.27
N ASP A 460 16.05 -26.07 -23.64
CA ASP A 460 17.22 -25.77 -22.82
C ASP A 460 16.86 -24.74 -21.74
N PRO A 461 16.86 -25.12 -20.44
CA PRO A 461 16.50 -24.21 -19.36
C PRO A 461 17.50 -23.06 -19.18
N ASP A 462 18.74 -23.21 -19.69
CA ASP A 462 19.81 -22.24 -19.52
C ASP A 462 19.98 -21.32 -20.73
N ILE A 463 19.09 -21.39 -21.73
CA ILE A 463 19.26 -20.67 -23.00
C ILE A 463 19.40 -19.16 -22.81
N SER A 464 18.64 -18.57 -21.90
CA SER A 464 18.72 -17.13 -21.59
C SER A 464 19.99 -16.76 -20.86
N GLU A 465 20.52 -17.64 -20.02
CA GLU A 465 21.83 -17.42 -19.38
C GLU A 465 22.96 -17.53 -20.40
N LYS A 466 22.85 -18.43 -21.39
CA LYS A 466 23.79 -18.49 -22.52
C LYS A 466 23.74 -17.21 -23.36
N MET A 467 22.56 -16.68 -23.62
CA MET A 467 22.41 -15.38 -24.28
C MET A 467 23.04 -14.25 -23.46
N ALA A 468 22.74 -14.16 -22.16
CA ALA A 468 23.34 -13.16 -21.28
C ALA A 468 24.87 -13.28 -21.21
N ALA A 469 25.41 -14.49 -21.12
CA ALA A 469 26.84 -14.75 -21.14
C ALA A 469 27.48 -14.29 -22.46
N ALA A 470 26.82 -14.49 -23.61
CA ALA A 470 27.30 -13.98 -24.89
C ALA A 470 27.33 -12.44 -24.93
N VAL A 471 26.33 -11.74 -24.36
CA VAL A 471 26.38 -10.28 -24.22
C VAL A 471 27.59 -9.86 -23.38
N ARG A 472 27.83 -10.52 -22.23
CA ARG A 472 28.96 -10.23 -21.32
C ARG A 472 30.35 -10.44 -21.93
N GLN A 473 30.47 -11.22 -23.01
CA GLN A 473 31.76 -11.37 -23.72
C GLN A 473 32.17 -10.07 -24.43
N SER A 474 31.20 -9.27 -24.85
CA SER A 474 31.43 -8.07 -25.63
C SER A 474 31.01 -6.78 -24.92
N PHE A 475 30.27 -6.85 -23.81
CA PHE A 475 29.88 -5.70 -23.00
C PHE A 475 30.37 -5.86 -21.55
N ALA A 476 31.12 -4.87 -21.06
CA ALA A 476 31.76 -4.93 -19.74
C ALA A 476 30.82 -4.59 -18.57
N GLY A 477 29.68 -3.95 -18.83
CA GLY A 477 28.71 -3.62 -17.80
C GLY A 477 27.88 -4.83 -17.34
N PRO A 478 27.15 -4.71 -16.22
CA PRO A 478 26.28 -5.77 -15.74
C PRO A 478 25.20 -6.15 -16.77
N VAL A 479 24.94 -7.45 -16.89
CA VAL A 479 23.86 -8.01 -17.72
C VAL A 479 23.03 -8.95 -16.87
N ALA A 480 21.73 -8.69 -16.79
CA ALA A 480 20.74 -9.51 -16.10
C ALA A 480 19.66 -9.99 -17.08
N ILE A 481 18.91 -11.01 -16.68
CA ILE A 481 17.77 -11.55 -17.42
C ILE A 481 16.51 -11.15 -16.66
N SER A 482 15.52 -10.61 -17.36
CA SER A 482 14.24 -10.27 -16.76
C SER A 482 13.43 -11.51 -16.40
N THR A 483 12.61 -11.38 -15.37
CA THR A 483 11.58 -12.34 -14.96
C THR A 483 10.29 -11.58 -14.71
N ASP A 484 9.15 -12.22 -14.91
CA ASP A 484 7.88 -11.59 -14.57
C ASP A 484 7.82 -11.25 -13.07
N GLY A 485 7.40 -10.03 -12.76
CA GLY A 485 7.44 -9.45 -11.40
C GLY A 485 8.83 -8.98 -10.94
N GLY A 486 9.87 -9.12 -11.77
CA GLY A 486 11.22 -8.66 -11.45
C GLY A 486 11.31 -7.13 -11.33
N GLN A 487 11.99 -6.63 -10.30
CA GLN A 487 12.13 -5.20 -10.02
C GLN A 487 13.57 -4.73 -10.17
N GLN A 488 13.76 -3.56 -10.78
CA GLN A 488 15.06 -2.88 -10.87
C GLN A 488 14.90 -1.41 -10.47
N LYS A 489 15.68 -0.97 -9.47
CA LYS A 489 15.84 0.46 -9.18
C LYS A 489 16.70 1.10 -10.24
N VAL A 490 16.36 2.30 -10.71
CA VAL A 490 17.20 3.09 -11.61
C VAL A 490 18.14 3.92 -10.72
N CYS A 491 19.38 3.45 -10.57
CA CYS A 491 20.31 3.86 -9.51
C CYS A 491 21.29 4.92 -9.94
#